data_AF-A0A3C0QX94-F1
#
_entry.id   AF-A0A3C0QX94-F1
#
_cell.length_a   1.000
_cell.length_b   1.000
_cell.length_c   1.000
_cell.angle_alpha   90.00
_cell.angle_beta   90.00
_cell.angle_gamma   90.00
#
_symmetry.space_group_name_H-M   'P 1'
#
loop_
_entity.id
_entity.type
_entity.pdbx_description
1 polymer ?
#
loop_
_entity_poly.entity_id
_entity_poly.type
_entity_poly.pdbx_seq_one_letter_code
_entity_poly.pdbx_strand_id
1 'polypeptide(L)'
;HYSFSVGCTIPCRIDKINCNGKIYLEPENPWYQEGESYHFSIVGYGKRISITGLPEAYYIVQDLANRNWTVKMHEELFPAKLHQSVFCQVVRIKKGKMYLRLHGMGEQSNQYSQGATYPFALLGERADKSLGISFYILEDSQGNRFSVKKKFFAKYRFKSGSQINCRVDGYNDDGSIFLEPEHPHYTIGNEYAFEIADRLEYCFKDGSRQKYLVLKDFFGEEIKMALEEESANQWADFSSVLCRIIHIRKSRIQVEPLSGLV
;
A
#
# COMPACT_ATOMS: atom_id res chain seq x y z
N HIS A 1 -9.52 -23.02 13.31
CA HIS A 1 -10.28 -22.65 12.10
C HIS A 1 -9.86 -23.42 10.87
N TYR A 2 -8.56 -23.54 10.57
CA TYR A 2 -8.09 -24.35 9.44
C TYR A 2 -7.89 -25.84 9.79
N SER A 3 -8.23 -26.24 11.03
CA SER A 3 -8.16 -27.62 11.55
C SER A 3 -6.90 -28.39 11.18
N PHE A 4 -5.73 -27.72 11.22
CA PHE A 4 -4.45 -28.35 10.93
C PHE A 4 -4.03 -29.31 12.05
N SER A 5 -3.42 -30.42 11.66
CA SER A 5 -2.74 -31.36 12.54
C SER A 5 -1.28 -31.55 12.13
N VAL A 6 -0.44 -31.92 13.10
CA VAL A 6 0.98 -32.22 12.86
C VAL A 6 1.09 -33.37 11.85
N GLY A 7 1.95 -33.21 10.84
CA GLY A 7 2.17 -34.20 9.79
C GLY A 7 1.33 -34.00 8.53
N CYS A 8 0.41 -33.03 8.50
CA CYS A 8 -0.37 -32.73 7.30
C CYS A 8 0.39 -31.84 6.31
N THR A 9 0.21 -32.11 5.02
CA THR A 9 0.61 -31.22 3.93
C THR A 9 -0.45 -30.13 3.76
N ILE A 10 -0.03 -28.86 3.79
CA ILE A 10 -0.93 -27.70 3.68
C ILE A 10 -0.58 -26.91 2.42
N PRO A 11 -1.50 -26.76 1.45
CA PRO A 11 -1.28 -25.89 0.31
C PRO A 11 -1.18 -24.45 0.80
N CYS A 12 -0.07 -23.80 0.47
CA CYS A 12 0.23 -22.43 0.86
C CYS A 12 0.72 -21.63 -0.34
N ARG A 13 0.43 -20.33 -0.34
CA ARG A 13 1.09 -19.35 -1.21
C ARG A 13 2.15 -18.57 -0.43
N ILE A 14 3.12 -18.00 -1.16
CA ILE A 14 4.09 -17.07 -0.58
C ILE A 14 3.40 -15.71 -0.37
N ASP A 15 3.23 -15.28 0.89
CA ASP A 15 2.70 -13.94 1.24
C ASP A 15 3.80 -12.88 1.14
N LYS A 16 4.98 -13.18 1.71
CA LYS A 16 6.09 -12.23 1.76
C LYS A 16 7.43 -12.95 1.85
N ILE A 17 8.44 -12.38 1.20
CA ILE A 17 9.85 -12.63 1.51
C ILE A 17 10.40 -11.34 2.14
N ASN A 18 11.00 -11.42 3.32
CA ASN A 18 11.62 -10.24 3.94
C ASN A 18 13.07 -10.05 3.45
N CYS A 19 13.69 -8.95 3.84
CA CYS A 19 15.08 -8.62 3.49
C CYS A 19 16.12 -9.65 3.97
N ASN A 20 15.77 -10.53 4.90
CA ASN A 20 16.65 -11.60 5.39
C ASN A 20 16.34 -12.96 4.73
N GLY A 21 15.60 -12.96 3.62
CA GLY A 21 15.22 -14.18 2.91
C GLY A 21 14.14 -15.03 3.60
N LYS A 22 13.61 -14.60 4.75
CA LYS A 22 12.56 -15.36 5.45
C LYS A 22 11.27 -15.34 4.63
N ILE A 23 10.79 -16.53 4.29
CA ILE A 23 9.55 -16.77 3.56
C ILE A 23 8.39 -16.86 4.55
N TYR A 24 7.35 -16.07 4.31
CA TYR A 24 6.09 -16.10 5.03
C TYR A 24 5.05 -16.74 4.11
N LEU A 25 4.40 -17.80 4.62
CA LEU A 25 3.41 -18.57 3.89
C LEU A 25 2.01 -18.24 4.40
N GLU A 26 1.04 -18.23 3.49
CA GLU A 26 -0.38 -18.11 3.80
C GLU A 26 -1.13 -19.34 3.26
N PRO A 27 -1.85 -20.08 4.12
CA PRO A 27 -2.63 -21.23 3.68
C PRO A 27 -3.91 -20.80 2.95
N GLU A 28 -4.36 -21.65 2.04
CA GLU A 28 -5.63 -21.46 1.34
C GLU A 28 -6.83 -21.52 2.29
N ASN A 29 -7.82 -20.65 2.08
CA ASN A 29 -9.03 -20.64 2.90
C ASN A 29 -9.83 -21.93 2.66
N PRO A 30 -10.27 -22.62 3.71
CA PRO A 30 -10.91 -23.94 3.57
C PRO A 30 -12.33 -23.90 3.00
N TRP A 31 -12.96 -22.72 2.90
CA TRP A 31 -14.36 -22.57 2.46
C TRP A 31 -14.54 -21.70 1.22
N TYR A 32 -13.55 -20.88 0.88
CA TYR A 32 -13.71 -19.83 -0.12
C TYR A 32 -12.47 -19.73 -1.01
N GLN A 33 -12.70 -19.54 -2.31
CA GLN A 33 -11.65 -19.32 -3.30
C GLN A 33 -11.72 -17.90 -3.86
N GLU A 34 -10.56 -17.28 -4.09
CA GLU A 34 -10.48 -15.97 -4.76
C GLU A 34 -11.01 -16.08 -6.20
N GLY A 35 -11.79 -15.11 -6.64
CA GLY A 35 -12.46 -15.08 -7.95
C GLY A 35 -13.87 -15.68 -7.96
N GLU A 36 -14.15 -16.63 -7.06
CA GLU A 36 -15.45 -17.32 -6.97
C GLU A 36 -16.51 -16.49 -6.26
N SER A 37 -17.79 -16.80 -6.53
CA SER A 37 -18.94 -16.10 -5.95
C SER A 37 -19.81 -17.03 -5.09
N TYR A 38 -20.25 -16.51 -3.95
CA TYR A 38 -21.00 -17.28 -2.96
C TYR A 38 -22.16 -16.45 -2.38
N HIS A 39 -23.18 -17.14 -1.87
CA HIS A 39 -24.23 -16.51 -1.09
C HIS A 39 -23.78 -16.32 0.36
N PHE A 40 -23.98 -15.13 0.89
CA PHE A 40 -23.76 -14.81 2.29
C PHE A 40 -25.03 -14.28 2.94
N SER A 41 -25.31 -14.73 4.17
CA SER A 41 -26.43 -14.22 4.96
C SER A 41 -26.14 -12.79 5.42
N ILE A 42 -27.10 -11.89 5.26
CA ILE A 42 -27.00 -10.52 5.77
C ILE A 42 -27.35 -10.53 7.25
N VAL A 43 -26.43 -10.07 8.10
CA VAL A 43 -26.62 -9.92 9.55
C VAL A 43 -26.67 -8.46 10.00
N GLY A 44 -26.40 -7.53 9.09
CA GLY A 44 -26.54 -6.10 9.33
C GLY A 44 -26.36 -5.29 8.06
N TYR A 45 -26.72 -4.02 8.10
CA TYR A 45 -26.55 -3.09 6.98
C TYR A 45 -26.57 -1.66 7.50
N GLY A 46 -26.16 -0.72 6.65
CA GLY A 46 -26.25 0.68 6.97
C GLY A 46 -25.73 1.58 5.86
N LYS A 47 -25.74 2.87 6.16
CA LYS A 47 -25.18 3.94 5.33
C LYS A 47 -24.14 4.69 6.14
N ARG A 48 -23.11 5.18 5.49
CA ARG A 48 -22.06 6.01 6.09
C ARG A 48 -21.43 6.94 5.06
N ILE A 49 -20.62 7.86 5.54
CA ILE A 49 -19.72 8.63 4.70
C ILE A 49 -18.37 7.92 4.65
N SER A 50 -17.87 7.64 3.45
CA SER A 50 -16.57 7.01 3.25
C SER A 50 -15.42 7.93 3.67
N ILE A 51 -14.20 7.37 3.70
CA ILE A 51 -13.01 8.19 3.95
C ILE A 51 -12.78 9.25 2.87
N THR A 52 -13.26 9.01 1.64
CA THR A 52 -13.21 9.98 0.52
C THR A 52 -14.35 11.01 0.58
N GLY A 53 -15.26 10.88 1.54
CA GLY A 53 -16.37 11.80 1.72
C GLY A 53 -17.54 11.60 0.79
N LEU A 54 -17.59 10.45 0.13
CA LEU A 54 -18.74 10.04 -0.66
C LEU A 54 -19.70 9.23 0.21
N PRO A 55 -21.01 9.34 0.00
CA PRO A 55 -21.96 8.44 0.63
C PRO A 55 -21.74 6.99 0.17
N GLU A 56 -21.70 6.07 1.12
CA GLU A 56 -21.46 4.65 0.92
C GLU A 56 -22.50 3.86 1.72
N ALA A 57 -23.08 2.84 1.09
CA ALA A 57 -23.88 1.85 1.80
C ALA A 57 -23.09 0.55 1.99
N TYR A 58 -23.47 -0.23 2.99
CA TYR A 58 -22.81 -1.50 3.25
C TYR A 58 -23.75 -2.57 3.78
N TYR A 59 -23.38 -3.82 3.51
CA TYR A 59 -23.85 -4.99 4.24
C TYR A 59 -22.79 -5.47 5.22
N ILE A 60 -23.25 -6.03 6.34
CA ILE A 60 -22.49 -6.94 7.18
C ILE A 60 -23.02 -8.33 6.87
N VAL A 61 -22.16 -9.18 6.32
CA VAL A 61 -22.52 -10.54 5.91
C VAL A 61 -21.76 -11.55 6.76
N GLN A 62 -22.37 -12.70 7.02
CA GLN A 62 -21.79 -13.77 7.83
C GLN A 62 -21.27 -14.92 6.95
N ASP A 63 -20.06 -15.40 7.24
CA ASP A 63 -19.45 -16.56 6.57
C ASP A 63 -19.79 -17.90 7.25
N LEU A 64 -19.39 -19.02 6.64
CA LEU A 64 -19.60 -20.37 7.17
C LEU A 64 -18.88 -20.64 8.51
N ALA A 65 -17.92 -19.80 8.89
CA ALA A 65 -17.23 -19.83 10.17
C ALA A 65 -17.83 -18.85 11.19
N ASN A 66 -19.04 -18.32 10.92
CA ASN A 66 -19.76 -17.33 11.73
C ASN A 66 -19.03 -15.98 11.90
N ARG A 67 -18.09 -15.64 11.00
CA ARG A 67 -17.39 -14.35 10.99
C ARG A 67 -18.13 -13.35 10.13
N ASN A 68 -18.06 -12.09 10.56
CA ASN A 68 -18.75 -10.99 9.89
C ASN A 68 -17.80 -10.22 8.97
N TRP A 69 -18.26 -9.94 7.75
CA TRP A 69 -17.51 -9.22 6.73
C TRP A 69 -18.32 -8.05 6.19
N THR A 70 -17.65 -6.95 5.87
CA THR A 70 -18.31 -5.77 5.30
C THR A 70 -18.24 -5.81 3.78
N VAL A 71 -19.39 -5.72 3.12
CA VAL A 71 -19.53 -5.56 1.66
C VAL A 71 -19.98 -4.13 1.39
N LYS A 72 -19.20 -3.37 0.62
CA LYS A 72 -19.46 -1.95 0.34
C LYS A 72 -20.15 -1.78 -1.02
N MET A 73 -20.98 -0.76 -1.16
CA MET A 73 -21.58 -0.33 -2.43
C MET A 73 -21.87 1.17 -2.44
N HIS A 74 -22.10 1.73 -3.63
CA HIS A 74 -22.63 3.08 -3.77
C HIS A 74 -24.02 3.17 -3.11
N GLU A 75 -24.29 4.28 -2.41
CA GLU A 75 -25.57 4.47 -1.72
C GLU A 75 -26.78 4.34 -2.65
N GLU A 76 -26.65 4.78 -3.90
CA GLU A 76 -27.69 4.71 -4.93
C GLU A 76 -28.08 3.27 -5.29
N LEU A 77 -27.19 2.31 -5.06
CA LEU A 77 -27.42 0.88 -5.29
C LEU A 77 -28.02 0.19 -4.05
N PHE A 78 -28.23 0.92 -2.96
CA PHE A 78 -28.80 0.38 -1.75
C PHE A 78 -30.30 0.09 -1.97
N PRO A 79 -30.74 -1.18 -1.88
CA PRO A 79 -32.08 -1.54 -2.28
C PRO A 79 -33.12 -1.03 -1.28
N ALA A 80 -34.30 -0.65 -1.78
CA ALA A 80 -35.43 -0.25 -0.95
C ALA A 80 -35.97 -1.41 -0.09
N LYS A 81 -35.81 -2.66 -0.57
CA LYS A 81 -36.19 -3.87 0.14
C LYS A 81 -34.96 -4.72 0.41
N LEU A 82 -34.78 -5.11 1.67
CA LEU A 82 -33.63 -5.89 2.10
C LEU A 82 -33.84 -7.37 1.79
N HIS A 83 -32.76 -7.98 1.30
CA HIS A 83 -32.69 -9.42 1.10
C HIS A 83 -32.16 -10.10 2.37
N GLN A 84 -32.47 -11.39 2.54
CA GLN A 84 -31.88 -12.19 3.63
C GLN A 84 -30.43 -12.60 3.33
N SER A 85 -30.05 -12.64 2.06
CA SER A 85 -28.73 -12.98 1.59
C SER A 85 -28.32 -12.13 0.39
N VAL A 86 -27.01 -12.04 0.16
CA VAL A 86 -26.41 -11.38 -1.01
C VAL A 86 -25.44 -12.31 -1.69
N PHE A 87 -25.34 -12.18 -3.01
CA PHE A 87 -24.37 -12.91 -3.81
C PHE A 87 -23.12 -12.06 -3.98
N CYS A 88 -22.00 -12.52 -3.43
CA CYS A 88 -20.75 -11.78 -3.41
C CYS A 88 -19.62 -12.58 -4.05
N GLN A 89 -18.80 -11.91 -4.85
CA GLN A 89 -17.52 -12.43 -5.30
C GLN A 89 -16.48 -12.25 -4.20
N VAL A 90 -15.68 -13.29 -3.95
CA VAL A 90 -14.49 -13.25 -3.10
C VAL A 90 -13.36 -12.65 -3.94
N VAL A 91 -13.16 -11.35 -3.82
CA VAL A 91 -12.13 -10.66 -4.61
C VAL A 91 -10.73 -11.08 -4.15
N ARG A 92 -10.54 -11.17 -2.84
CA ARG A 92 -9.28 -11.60 -2.23
C ARG A 92 -9.51 -12.14 -0.84
N ILE A 93 -8.61 -13.02 -0.40
CA ILE A 93 -8.46 -13.43 0.99
C ILE A 93 -7.06 -13.02 1.41
N LYS A 94 -6.90 -12.23 2.46
CA LYS A 94 -5.58 -11.82 2.94
C LYS A 94 -5.51 -11.87 4.45
N LYS A 95 -4.55 -12.63 4.97
CA LYS A 95 -4.39 -12.96 6.38
C LYS A 95 -5.70 -13.45 6.99
N GLY A 96 -6.40 -14.32 6.26
CA GLY A 96 -7.71 -14.86 6.65
C GLY A 96 -8.89 -13.89 6.61
N LYS A 97 -8.68 -12.62 6.19
CA LYS A 97 -9.74 -11.64 5.97
C LYS A 97 -10.25 -11.69 4.54
N MET A 98 -11.57 -11.81 4.35
CA MET A 98 -12.19 -11.77 3.04
C MET A 98 -12.49 -10.33 2.60
N TYR A 99 -12.18 -10.05 1.33
CA TYR A 99 -12.54 -8.83 0.62
C TYR A 99 -13.61 -9.22 -0.39
N LEU A 100 -14.83 -8.75 -0.14
CA LEU A 100 -16.03 -9.17 -0.86
C LEU A 100 -16.55 -7.99 -1.70
N ARG A 101 -17.09 -8.31 -2.88
CA ARG A 101 -17.80 -7.39 -3.75
C ARG A 101 -19.14 -7.99 -4.14
N LEU A 102 -20.17 -7.16 -4.32
CA LEU A 102 -21.43 -7.65 -4.87
C LEU A 102 -21.22 -8.20 -6.28
N HIS A 103 -21.73 -9.39 -6.53
CA HIS A 103 -21.66 -10.03 -7.84
C HIS A 103 -22.46 -9.21 -8.87
N GLY A 104 -21.93 -9.10 -10.09
CA GLY A 104 -22.57 -8.33 -11.17
C GLY A 104 -22.36 -6.81 -11.10
N MET A 105 -21.74 -6.28 -10.03
CA MET A 105 -21.20 -4.93 -10.08
C MET A 105 -19.91 -4.95 -10.91
N GLY A 106 -19.94 -4.28 -12.06
CA GLY A 106 -18.82 -4.24 -13.00
C GLY A 106 -17.52 -3.80 -12.36
N GLU A 107 -16.41 -4.28 -12.91
CA GLU A 107 -15.12 -3.68 -12.62
C GLU A 107 -15.18 -2.21 -13.02
N GLN A 108 -14.81 -1.29 -12.12
CA GLN A 108 -14.59 0.08 -12.55
C GLN A 108 -13.54 0.02 -13.66
N SER A 109 -13.90 0.49 -14.85
CA SER A 109 -12.98 0.49 -15.98
C SER A 109 -11.73 1.27 -15.55
N ASN A 110 -10.59 0.57 -15.48
CA ASN A 110 -9.35 1.21 -15.08
C ASN A 110 -8.87 2.12 -16.20
N GLN A 111 -9.31 3.38 -16.17
CA GLN A 111 -8.76 4.45 -17.01
C GLN A 111 -7.29 4.76 -16.67
N TYR A 112 -6.83 4.24 -15.53
CA TYR A 112 -5.50 4.41 -15.02
C TYR A 112 -4.59 3.28 -15.49
N SER A 113 -3.40 3.64 -15.98
CA SER A 113 -2.36 2.66 -16.32
C SER A 113 -1.32 2.61 -15.22
N GLN A 114 -0.94 1.40 -14.80
CA GLN A 114 0.12 1.25 -13.81
C GLN A 114 1.44 1.84 -14.35
N GLY A 115 2.15 2.59 -13.51
CA GLY A 115 3.37 3.30 -13.84
C GLY A 115 3.15 4.69 -14.45
N ALA A 116 1.96 5.00 -14.96
CA ALA A 116 1.64 6.33 -15.47
C ALA A 116 1.31 7.32 -14.35
N THR A 117 1.59 8.60 -14.62
CA THR A 117 1.32 9.72 -13.73
C THR A 117 0.11 10.50 -14.22
N TYR A 118 -0.78 10.86 -13.30
CA TYR A 118 -1.98 11.63 -13.58
C TYR A 118 -2.13 12.79 -12.59
N PRO A 119 -2.75 13.91 -13.01
CA PRO A 119 -3.04 15.03 -12.12
C PRO A 119 -4.31 14.76 -11.28
N PHE A 120 -4.26 15.14 -10.01
CA PHE A 120 -5.40 15.09 -9.10
C PHE A 120 -5.51 16.40 -8.31
N ALA A 121 -6.73 16.89 -8.10
CA ALA A 121 -6.99 18.00 -7.21
C ALA A 121 -6.95 17.51 -5.75
N LEU A 122 -6.18 18.18 -4.89
CA LEU A 122 -6.19 17.93 -3.45
C LEU A 122 -7.38 18.64 -2.82
N LEU A 123 -8.44 17.92 -2.48
CA LEU A 123 -9.62 18.48 -1.85
C LEU A 123 -9.39 18.86 -0.37
N GLY A 124 -8.49 18.14 0.30
CA GLY A 124 -8.14 18.40 1.69
C GLY A 124 -7.77 17.12 2.44
N GLU A 125 -8.08 17.09 3.73
CA GLU A 125 -7.70 16.01 4.64
C GLU A 125 -8.91 15.44 5.38
N ARG A 126 -8.89 14.12 5.63
CA ARG A 126 -9.88 13.44 6.49
C ARG A 126 -9.20 12.44 7.42
N ALA A 127 -9.72 12.30 8.62
CA ALA A 127 -9.23 11.36 9.63
C ALA A 127 -10.21 10.21 9.83
N ASP A 128 -9.69 8.97 9.75
CA ASP A 128 -10.37 7.79 10.26
C ASP A 128 -10.08 7.68 11.77
N LYS A 129 -11.02 8.14 12.59
CA LYS A 129 -10.90 8.13 14.05
C LYS A 129 -10.78 6.71 14.62
N SER A 130 -11.34 5.70 13.96
CA SER A 130 -11.29 4.31 14.43
C SER A 130 -9.89 3.69 14.30
N LEU A 131 -9.13 4.15 13.31
CA LEU A 131 -7.78 3.68 13.04
C LEU A 131 -6.69 4.64 13.51
N GLY A 132 -7.04 5.87 13.88
CA GLY A 132 -6.07 6.93 14.17
C GLY A 132 -5.23 7.32 12.94
N ILE A 133 -5.78 7.17 11.72
CA ILE A 133 -5.06 7.44 10.47
C ILE A 133 -5.69 8.62 9.76
N SER A 134 -4.86 9.56 9.31
CA SER A 134 -5.29 10.68 8.46
C SER A 134 -4.91 10.44 7.00
N PHE A 135 -5.73 10.95 6.09
CA PHE A 135 -5.64 10.79 4.65
C PHE A 135 -5.75 12.14 3.96
N TYR A 136 -4.99 12.32 2.88
CA TYR A 136 -5.25 13.34 1.87
C TYR A 136 -6.32 12.81 0.92
N ILE A 137 -7.30 13.64 0.58
CA ILE A 137 -8.40 13.29 -0.33
C ILE A 137 -8.16 13.96 -1.67
N LEU A 138 -8.09 13.13 -2.70
CA LEU A 138 -7.76 13.53 -4.06
C LEU A 138 -8.98 13.35 -4.95
N GLU A 139 -9.11 14.17 -5.98
CA GLU A 139 -10.18 14.09 -6.98
C GLU A 139 -9.61 14.18 -8.39
N ASP A 140 -10.07 13.34 -9.30
CA ASP A 140 -9.72 13.41 -10.71
C ASP A 140 -10.64 14.36 -11.50
N SER A 141 -10.40 14.52 -12.80
CA SER A 141 -11.21 15.39 -13.66
C SER A 141 -12.65 14.89 -13.88
N GLN A 142 -12.97 13.65 -13.51
CA GLN A 142 -14.31 13.06 -13.61
C GLN A 142 -15.06 13.09 -12.27
N GLY A 143 -14.45 13.64 -11.21
CA GLY A 143 -15.03 13.69 -9.87
C GLY A 143 -14.85 12.40 -9.06
N ASN A 144 -14.07 11.42 -9.54
CA ASN A 144 -13.75 10.24 -8.74
C ASN A 144 -12.79 10.63 -7.63
N ARG A 145 -13.05 10.12 -6.42
CA ARG A 145 -12.26 10.46 -5.24
C ARG A 145 -11.37 9.32 -4.77
N PHE A 146 -10.13 9.68 -4.45
CA PHE A 146 -9.08 8.79 -4.00
C PHE A 146 -8.53 9.26 -2.65
N SER A 147 -7.72 8.42 -2.03
CA SER A 147 -7.07 8.80 -0.77
C SER A 147 -5.65 8.26 -0.67
N VAL A 148 -4.76 9.06 -0.10
CA VAL A 148 -3.39 8.65 0.25
C VAL A 148 -3.12 8.93 1.72
N LYS A 149 -2.34 8.08 2.38
CA LYS A 149 -2.11 8.20 3.83
C LYS A 149 -1.20 9.40 4.12
N LYS A 150 -1.71 10.38 4.87
CA LYS A 150 -1.00 11.62 5.19
C LYS A 150 0.35 11.38 5.86
N LYS A 151 0.45 10.37 6.73
CA LYS A 151 1.70 10.07 7.46
C LYS A 151 2.92 9.82 6.57
N PHE A 152 2.73 9.40 5.32
CA PHE A 152 3.83 9.20 4.39
C PHE A 152 4.23 10.49 3.69
N PHE A 153 3.28 11.40 3.43
CA PHE A 153 3.50 12.55 2.55
C PHE A 153 3.43 13.90 3.27
N ALA A 154 3.23 13.92 4.59
CA ALA A 154 3.10 15.15 5.37
C ALA A 154 4.28 16.12 5.16
N LYS A 155 5.49 15.60 4.97
CA LYS A 155 6.71 16.38 4.70
C LYS A 155 6.68 17.14 3.37
N TYR A 156 5.82 16.75 2.42
CA TYR A 156 5.66 17.46 1.14
C TYR A 156 4.85 18.76 1.28
N ARG A 157 4.18 18.97 2.43
CA ARG A 157 3.45 20.21 2.76
C ARG A 157 2.46 20.63 1.66
N PHE A 158 1.70 19.67 1.14
CA PHE A 158 0.65 19.95 0.14
C PHE A 158 -0.34 20.99 0.65
N LYS A 159 -0.88 21.80 -0.26
CA LYS A 159 -1.88 22.84 0.05
C LYS A 159 -3.23 22.42 -0.50
N SER A 160 -4.29 22.43 0.31
CA SER A 160 -5.65 22.18 -0.19
C SER A 160 -5.97 23.08 -1.37
N GLY A 161 -6.62 22.52 -2.39
CA GLY A 161 -6.91 23.16 -3.67
C GLY A 161 -5.77 23.06 -4.69
N SER A 162 -4.56 22.59 -4.32
CA SER A 162 -3.49 22.38 -5.29
C SER A 162 -3.74 21.15 -6.15
N GLN A 163 -3.26 21.19 -7.40
CA GLN A 163 -3.09 20.00 -8.21
C GLN A 163 -1.81 19.27 -7.77
N ILE A 164 -1.91 17.96 -7.57
CA ILE A 164 -0.77 17.08 -7.33
C ILE A 164 -0.73 16.00 -8.40
N ASN A 165 0.46 15.70 -8.89
CA ASN A 165 0.67 14.59 -9.80
C ASN A 165 0.93 13.32 -8.97
N CYS A 166 0.24 12.24 -9.31
CA CYS A 166 0.42 10.95 -8.67
C CYS A 166 0.66 9.86 -9.71
N ARG A 167 1.70 9.06 -9.47
CA ARG A 167 1.93 7.82 -10.20
C ARG A 167 1.00 6.72 -9.67
N VAL A 168 0.44 5.94 -10.58
CA VAL A 168 -0.36 4.75 -10.24
C VAL A 168 0.60 3.58 -10.04
N ASP A 169 0.94 3.28 -8.79
CA ASP A 169 1.89 2.22 -8.46
C ASP A 169 1.25 0.82 -8.56
N GLY A 170 -0.09 0.74 -8.52
CA GLY A 170 -0.84 -0.50 -8.66
C GLY A 170 -2.27 -0.35 -8.16
N TYR A 171 -2.87 -1.47 -7.75
CA TYR A 171 -4.26 -1.56 -7.30
C TYR A 171 -4.33 -2.22 -5.93
N ASN A 172 -5.24 -1.72 -5.09
CA ASN A 172 -5.66 -2.37 -3.87
C ASN A 172 -6.63 -3.52 -4.19
N ASP A 173 -6.85 -4.34 -3.18
CA ASP A 173 -7.65 -5.55 -3.28
C ASP A 173 -9.15 -5.28 -3.49
N ASP A 174 -9.60 -4.05 -3.26
CA ASP A 174 -10.96 -3.59 -3.55
C ASP A 174 -11.07 -2.89 -4.92
N GLY A 175 -10.02 -2.96 -5.75
CA GLY A 175 -9.95 -2.31 -7.07
C GLY A 175 -9.54 -0.85 -7.03
N SER A 176 -9.46 -0.22 -5.84
CA SER A 176 -9.01 1.17 -5.74
C SER A 176 -7.52 1.31 -6.09
N ILE A 177 -7.13 2.37 -6.78
CA ILE A 177 -5.73 2.59 -7.17
C ILE A 177 -4.84 2.91 -5.96
N PHE A 178 -3.59 2.42 -6.02
CA PHE A 178 -2.52 2.82 -5.12
C PHE A 178 -1.73 3.96 -5.76
N LEU A 179 -1.83 5.15 -5.18
CA LEU A 179 -1.23 6.38 -5.69
C LEU A 179 0.04 6.74 -4.91
N GLU A 180 1.10 7.06 -5.63
CA GLU A 180 2.34 7.64 -5.13
C GLU A 180 2.48 9.07 -5.68
N PRO A 181 2.23 10.11 -4.88
CA PRO A 181 2.51 11.49 -5.27
C PRO A 181 3.97 11.67 -5.74
N GLU A 182 4.18 12.48 -6.76
CA GLU A 182 5.52 12.82 -7.23
C GLU A 182 6.34 13.45 -6.08
N HIS A 183 7.61 13.03 -5.98
CA HIS A 183 8.50 13.55 -4.96
C HIS A 183 8.93 14.97 -5.35
N PRO A 184 8.76 15.99 -4.48
CA PRO A 184 8.98 17.40 -4.84
C PRO A 184 10.45 17.74 -5.15
N HIS A 185 11.39 16.91 -4.72
CA HIS A 185 12.83 17.12 -4.90
C HIS A 185 13.57 16.05 -5.72
N TYR A 186 12.94 14.91 -5.99
CA TYR A 186 13.64 13.75 -6.56
C TYR A 186 12.83 13.13 -7.69
N THR A 187 13.52 12.74 -8.75
CA THR A 187 12.92 12.05 -9.89
C THR A 187 13.64 10.72 -10.09
N ILE A 188 12.88 9.64 -10.32
CA ILE A 188 13.46 8.33 -10.61
C ILE A 188 14.30 8.42 -11.89
N GLY A 189 15.48 7.81 -11.87
CA GLY A 189 16.46 7.83 -12.96
C GLY A 189 17.46 8.98 -12.87
N ASN A 190 17.14 10.06 -12.15
CA ASN A 190 18.04 11.21 -12.00
C ASN A 190 19.09 10.99 -10.90
N GLU A 191 20.16 11.78 -10.98
CA GLU A 191 21.33 11.69 -10.12
C GLU A 191 21.41 12.90 -9.20
N TYR A 192 21.72 12.66 -7.92
CA TYR A 192 21.79 13.69 -6.89
C TYR A 192 22.94 13.40 -5.93
N ALA A 193 23.59 14.46 -5.44
CA ALA A 193 24.58 14.34 -4.37
C ALA A 193 23.87 14.26 -3.01
N PHE A 194 24.35 13.36 -2.16
CA PHE A 194 23.88 13.19 -0.79
C PHE A 194 25.04 13.27 0.19
N GLU A 195 24.86 14.03 1.27
CA GLU A 195 25.82 14.08 2.38
C GLU A 195 25.85 12.71 3.10
N ILE A 196 27.05 12.21 3.39
CA ILE A 196 27.24 11.05 4.26
C ILE A 196 27.14 11.53 5.71
N ALA A 197 26.05 11.16 6.36
CA ALA A 197 25.82 11.48 7.76
C ALA A 197 26.51 10.51 8.73
N ASP A 198 26.58 9.22 8.36
CA ASP A 198 27.18 8.19 9.22
C ASP A 198 27.61 6.95 8.42
N ARG A 199 28.43 6.11 9.05
CA ARG A 199 28.91 4.82 8.55
C ARG A 199 28.68 3.77 9.62
N LEU A 200 27.75 2.87 9.38
CA LEU A 200 27.31 1.88 10.37
C LEU A 200 27.73 0.47 9.99
N GLU A 201 27.94 -0.37 11.00
CA GLU A 201 28.10 -1.82 10.85
C GLU A 201 27.11 -2.52 11.79
N TYR A 202 26.28 -3.39 11.23
CA TYR A 202 25.34 -4.21 12.01
C TYR A 202 25.80 -5.66 12.03
N CYS A 203 25.87 -6.23 13.23
CA CYS A 203 26.05 -7.66 13.46
C CYS A 203 24.68 -8.31 13.68
N PHE A 204 24.32 -9.26 12.82
CA PHE A 204 23.07 -10.01 12.94
C PHE A 204 23.21 -11.23 13.85
N LYS A 205 22.09 -11.82 14.24
CA LYS A 205 22.04 -12.96 15.17
C LYS A 205 22.70 -14.23 14.64
N ASP A 206 22.84 -14.35 13.33
CA ASP A 206 23.55 -15.45 12.65
C ASP A 206 25.06 -15.20 12.54
N GLY A 207 25.56 -14.09 13.08
CA GLY A 207 26.96 -13.70 13.03
C GLY A 207 27.36 -12.95 11.76
N SER A 208 26.46 -12.81 10.77
CA SER A 208 26.73 -12.03 9.57
C SER A 208 26.86 -10.53 9.90
N ARG A 209 27.68 -9.84 9.12
CA ARG A 209 27.95 -8.41 9.27
C ARG A 209 27.49 -7.68 8.01
N GLN A 210 26.90 -6.51 8.19
CA GLN A 210 26.48 -5.66 7.08
C GLN A 210 26.86 -4.22 7.37
N LYS A 211 27.64 -3.64 6.46
CA LYS A 211 28.01 -2.23 6.49
C LYS A 211 26.97 -1.39 5.74
N TYR A 212 26.76 -0.18 6.24
CA TYR A 212 25.82 0.79 5.68
C TYR A 212 26.45 2.17 5.57
N LEU A 213 26.16 2.87 4.48
CA LEU A 213 26.23 4.32 4.44
C LEU A 213 24.88 4.90 4.86
N VAL A 214 24.90 5.86 5.77
CA VAL A 214 23.73 6.65 6.14
C VAL A 214 23.83 7.98 5.45
N LEU A 215 22.92 8.22 4.50
CA LEU A 215 22.82 9.46 3.76
C LEU A 215 21.67 10.30 4.30
N LYS A 216 21.72 11.63 4.15
CA LYS A 216 20.59 12.53 4.46
C LYS A 216 19.90 12.99 3.19
N ASP A 217 18.59 12.81 3.13
CA ASP A 217 17.76 13.38 2.06
C ASP A 217 17.46 14.88 2.29
N PHE A 218 16.80 15.52 1.33
CA PHE A 218 16.41 16.94 1.39
C PHE A 218 15.53 17.28 2.60
N PHE A 219 14.75 16.31 3.09
CA PHE A 219 13.90 16.47 4.27
C PHE A 219 14.64 16.15 5.58
N GLY A 220 15.94 15.81 5.51
CA GLY A 220 16.74 15.36 6.63
C GLY A 220 16.45 13.93 7.07
N GLU A 221 15.73 13.13 6.26
CA GLU A 221 15.50 11.71 6.55
C GLU A 221 16.74 10.88 6.17
N GLU A 222 17.01 9.87 6.99
CA GLU A 222 18.10 8.92 6.76
C GLU A 222 17.75 7.92 5.65
N ILE A 223 18.69 7.76 4.73
CA ILE A 223 18.69 6.69 3.73
C ILE A 223 19.83 5.73 4.10
N LYS A 224 19.49 4.49 4.43
CA LYS A 224 20.46 3.45 4.75
C LYS A 224 20.75 2.63 3.51
N MET A 225 21.93 2.82 2.95
CA MET A 225 22.41 2.10 1.78
C MET A 225 23.34 0.98 2.24
N ALA A 226 22.96 -0.28 1.98
CA ALA A 226 23.81 -1.43 2.26
C ALA A 226 25.01 -1.44 1.30
N LEU A 227 26.20 -1.72 1.84
CA LEU A 227 27.43 -1.86 1.07
C LEU A 227 27.87 -3.31 1.03
N GLU A 228 28.40 -3.76 -0.10
CA GLU A 228 29.16 -5.00 -0.16
C GLU A 228 30.48 -4.84 0.60
N GLU A 229 30.95 -5.90 1.28
CA GLU A 229 32.13 -5.83 2.17
C GLU A 229 33.38 -5.28 1.45
N GLU A 230 33.58 -5.68 0.20
CA GLU A 230 34.72 -5.27 -0.64
C GLU A 230 34.68 -3.78 -1.02
N SER A 231 33.48 -3.21 -1.11
CA SER A 231 33.27 -1.81 -1.54
C SER A 231 33.27 -0.82 -0.38
N ALA A 232 33.18 -1.28 0.87
CA ALA A 232 32.96 -0.38 2.00
C ALA A 232 34.12 0.61 2.25
N ASN A 233 35.35 0.20 1.99
CA ASN A 233 36.53 1.06 2.17
C ASN A 233 36.61 2.15 1.10
N GLN A 234 35.99 1.96 -0.07
CA GLN A 234 35.97 2.95 -1.15
C GLN A 234 35.30 4.26 -0.71
N TRP A 235 34.40 4.21 0.27
CA TRP A 235 33.60 5.35 0.71
C TRP A 235 34.12 6.02 1.98
N ALA A 236 35.30 5.62 2.46
CA ALA A 236 35.86 6.11 3.72
C ALA A 236 36.17 7.61 3.68
N ASP A 237 36.73 8.10 2.58
CA ASP A 237 37.30 9.44 2.48
C ASP A 237 36.34 10.50 1.92
N PHE A 238 35.14 10.11 1.47
CA PHE A 238 34.17 11.02 0.87
C PHE A 238 33.26 11.68 1.91
N SER A 239 32.94 12.96 1.71
CA SER A 239 31.94 13.67 2.51
C SER A 239 30.54 13.49 1.94
N SER A 240 30.43 13.21 0.64
CA SER A 240 29.17 13.05 -0.08
C SER A 240 29.27 11.93 -1.13
N VAL A 241 28.11 11.44 -1.59
CA VAL A 241 28.00 10.42 -2.66
C VAL A 241 27.04 10.91 -3.73
N LEU A 242 27.44 10.80 -5.00
CA LEU A 242 26.54 10.94 -6.12
C LEU A 242 25.76 9.63 -6.28
N CYS A 243 24.43 9.71 -6.20
CA CYS A 243 23.57 8.54 -6.31
C CYS A 243 22.48 8.75 -7.36
N ARG A 244 22.09 7.68 -8.04
CA ARG A 244 20.88 7.62 -8.88
C ARG A 244 19.67 7.23 -8.05
N ILE A 245 18.54 7.91 -8.24
CA ILE A 245 17.27 7.48 -7.65
C ILE A 245 16.73 6.30 -8.44
N ILE A 246 16.70 5.12 -7.85
CA ILE A 246 16.20 3.90 -8.52
C ILE A 246 14.73 3.65 -8.24
N HIS A 247 14.23 4.08 -7.07
CA HIS A 247 12.84 3.89 -6.71
C HIS A 247 12.37 4.93 -5.69
N ILE A 248 11.09 5.26 -5.71
CA ILE A 248 10.44 6.10 -4.71
C ILE A 248 9.13 5.42 -4.32
N ARG A 249 8.96 5.17 -3.01
CA ARG A 249 7.77 4.53 -2.47
C ARG A 249 7.44 5.05 -1.07
N LYS A 250 6.20 5.45 -0.85
CA LYS A 250 5.70 6.07 0.38
C LYS A 250 6.62 7.19 0.84
N SER A 251 6.96 8.08 -0.10
CA SER A 251 7.90 9.20 0.05
C SER A 251 9.36 8.87 0.43
N ARG A 252 9.71 7.59 0.55
CA ARG A 252 11.08 7.14 0.79
C ARG A 252 11.75 6.85 -0.54
N ILE A 253 12.98 7.34 -0.67
CA ILE A 253 13.79 7.10 -1.84
C ILE A 253 14.71 5.89 -1.62
N GLN A 254 14.93 5.15 -2.69
CA GLN A 254 15.96 4.13 -2.80
C GLN A 254 16.94 4.60 -3.85
N VAL A 255 18.22 4.45 -3.54
CA VAL A 255 19.32 5.03 -4.30
C VAL A 255 20.37 3.99 -4.63
N GLU A 256 21.05 4.19 -5.74
CA GLU A 256 22.21 3.42 -6.19
C GLU A 256 23.43 4.36 -6.21
N PRO A 257 24.54 4.04 -5.53
CA PRO A 257 25.73 4.88 -5.53
C PRO A 257 26.45 4.82 -6.88
N LEU A 258 26.94 5.96 -7.37
CA LEU A 258 27.67 6.08 -8.64
C LEU A 258 29.14 6.45 -8.40
N SER A 259 29.38 7.49 -7.61
CA SER A 259 30.74 7.98 -7.33
C SER A 259 30.81 8.77 -6.03
N GLY A 260 32.00 8.80 -5.41
CA GLY A 260 32.26 9.63 -4.24
C GLY A 260 32.52 11.07 -4.61
N LEU A 261 32.18 11.99 -3.70
CA LEU A 261 32.43 13.42 -3.82
C LEU A 261 33.19 13.87 -2.56
N VAL A 262 34.31 14.57 -2.77
CA VAL A 262 35.19 15.07 -1.71
C VAL A 262 34.61 16.36 -1.15
#